data_AF-A0A0K8TBS1-F1
#
_entry.id   AF-A0A0K8TBS1-F1
#
_cell.length_a   1.000
_cell.length_b   1.000
_cell.length_c   1.000
_cell.angle_alpha   90.00
_cell.angle_beta   90.00
_cell.angle_gamma   90.00
#
_symmetry.space_group_name_H-M   'P 1'
#
loop_
_entity.id
_entity.type
_entity.pdbx_description
1 polymer ?
#
loop_
_entity_poly.entity_id
_entity_poly.type
_entity_poly.pdbx_seq_one_letter_code
_entity_poly.pdbx_strand_id
1 'polypeptide(L)'
;MDPRKSLPLILLLGLTAVCFSKELTEKQIKTLTKLVTTWDAAPPVDEFKEGDVTKEGNVTTFKFKYLTDDGKECDAVYTVTIDPSRGTHKKHKFECIQLPEPEEEDFD
;
A
#
# COMPACT_ATOMS: atom_id res chain seq x y z
N MET A 1 -51.36 27.55 6.34
CA MET A 1 -50.53 26.73 5.43
C MET A 1 -49.36 27.58 5.02
N ASP A 2 -48.27 27.50 5.78
CA ASP A 2 -47.03 28.20 5.48
C ASP A 2 -45.91 27.17 5.33
N PRO A 3 -45.56 26.77 4.10
CA PRO A 3 -44.43 25.91 3.84
C PRO A 3 -43.32 26.78 3.27
N ARG A 4 -42.72 27.63 4.11
CA ARG A 4 -41.54 28.39 3.69
C ARG A 4 -40.45 28.26 4.72
N LYS A 5 -39.38 27.61 4.25
CA LYS A 5 -37.98 27.79 4.67
C LYS A 5 -37.60 27.12 5.98
N SER A 6 -37.08 25.90 5.84
CA SER A 6 -35.66 25.65 6.07
C SER A 6 -35.43 24.16 5.85
N LEU A 7 -35.12 23.79 4.60
CA LEU A 7 -34.35 22.57 4.41
C LEU A 7 -33.06 22.78 5.20
N PRO A 8 -32.80 21.99 6.25
CA PRO A 8 -31.61 22.18 7.06
C PRO A 8 -30.41 21.94 6.14
N LEU A 9 -29.41 22.82 6.25
CA LEU A 9 -28.15 22.88 5.50
C LEU A 9 -27.23 21.66 5.76
N ILE A 10 -27.81 20.46 5.91
CA ILE A 10 -27.14 19.21 6.30
C ILE A 10 -26.41 18.55 5.11
N LEU A 11 -26.55 19.11 3.90
CA LEU A 11 -26.14 18.45 2.65
C LEU A 11 -24.74 18.82 2.12
N LEU A 12 -23.92 19.58 2.86
CA LEU A 12 -22.64 20.12 2.33
C LEU A 12 -21.40 19.85 3.20
N LEU A 13 -21.41 18.80 4.02
CA LEU A 13 -20.17 18.24 4.59
C LEU A 13 -19.86 16.91 3.88
N GLY A 14 -19.76 16.96 2.56
CA GLY A 14 -19.09 15.93 1.77
C GLY A 14 -17.60 15.98 2.10
N LEU A 15 -17.21 15.38 3.24
CA LEU A 15 -15.83 15.02 3.54
C LEU A 15 -15.42 13.94 2.54
N THR A 16 -15.03 14.38 1.34
CA THR A 16 -14.22 13.56 0.46
C THR A 16 -12.87 13.40 1.13
N ALA A 17 -12.71 12.32 1.89
CA ALA A 17 -11.39 11.84 2.28
C ALA A 17 -10.66 11.51 0.98
N VAL A 18 -9.89 12.47 0.47
CA VAL A 18 -9.05 12.25 -0.71
C VAL A 18 -7.92 11.33 -0.26
N CYS A 19 -8.08 10.03 -0.50
CA CYS A 19 -7.03 9.05 -0.30
C CYS A 19 -5.95 9.32 -1.36
N PHE A 20 -4.92 10.08 -1.00
CA PHE A 20 -3.78 10.32 -1.87
C PHE A 20 -2.85 9.10 -1.81
N SER A 21 -3.04 8.16 -2.74
CA SER A 21 -1.98 7.20 -3.08
C SER A 21 -0.91 7.93 -3.89
N LYS A 22 0.35 7.74 -3.52
CA LYS A 22 1.52 8.33 -4.17
C LYS A 22 2.55 7.24 -4.44
N GLU A 23 3.30 7.37 -5.51
CA GLU A 23 4.45 6.51 -5.77
C GLU A 23 5.49 6.61 -4.65
N LEU A 24 6.23 5.51 -4.45
CA LEU A 24 7.28 5.46 -3.45
C LEU A 24 8.53 6.21 -3.91
N THR A 25 9.08 7.01 -3.01
CA THR A 25 10.39 7.64 -3.21
C THR A 25 11.53 6.63 -3.07
N GLU A 26 12.68 6.88 -3.70
CA GLU A 26 13.86 6.01 -3.60
C GLU A 26 14.30 5.73 -2.15
N LYS A 27 14.18 6.74 -1.28
CA LYS A 27 14.48 6.59 0.16
C LYS A 27 13.53 5.62 0.84
N GLN A 28 12.24 5.66 0.49
CA GLN A 28 11.25 4.73 1.00
C GLN A 28 11.50 3.32 0.46
N ILE A 29 11.77 3.18 -0.85
CA ILE A 29 12.11 1.90 -1.48
C ILE A 29 13.29 1.27 -0.75
N LYS A 30 14.42 1.97 -0.61
CA LYS A 30 15.60 1.48 0.11
C LYS A 30 15.32 1.08 1.56
N THR A 31 14.39 1.78 2.22
CA THR A 31 13.99 1.46 3.58
C THR A 31 13.12 0.20 3.63
N LEU A 32 12.17 0.07 2.70
CA LEU A 32 11.27 -1.08 2.59
C LEU A 32 12.05 -2.34 2.22
N THR A 33 12.96 -2.28 1.25
CA THR A 33 13.85 -3.39 0.88
C THR A 33 14.62 -3.92 2.10
N LYS A 34 15.22 -3.04 2.90
CA LYS A 34 15.92 -3.42 4.14
C LYS A 34 14.99 -3.94 5.23
N LEU A 35 13.73 -3.51 5.22
CA LEU A 35 12.75 -3.92 6.21
C LEU A 35 12.24 -5.33 5.91
N VAL A 36 12.03 -5.67 4.64
CA VAL A 36 11.63 -7.02 4.22
C VAL A 36 12.62 -8.07 4.71
N THR A 37 13.92 -7.79 4.66
CA THR A 37 14.94 -8.74 5.17
C THR A 37 14.88 -8.96 6.68
N THR A 38 14.05 -8.21 7.41
CA THR A 38 13.81 -8.41 8.85
C THR A 38 12.50 -9.13 9.14
N TRP A 39 11.68 -9.41 8.12
CA TRP A 39 10.42 -10.13 8.27
C TRP A 39 10.68 -11.62 8.32
N ASP A 40 9.92 -12.31 9.17
CA ASP A 40 10.00 -13.76 9.28
C ASP A 40 9.47 -14.40 7.99
N ALA A 41 10.24 -15.34 7.44
CA ALA A 41 9.93 -16.08 6.22
C ALA A 41 9.81 -15.27 4.91
N ALA A 42 10.08 -13.96 4.92
CA ALA A 42 10.08 -13.17 3.69
C ALA A 42 11.38 -13.41 2.91
N PRO A 43 11.30 -13.76 1.61
CA PRO A 43 12.48 -13.91 0.79
C PRO A 43 13.21 -12.57 0.60
N PRO A 44 14.53 -12.59 0.35
CA PRO A 44 15.29 -11.38 0.09
C PRO A 44 14.78 -10.70 -1.18
N VAL A 45 14.85 -9.38 -1.17
CA VAL A 45 14.49 -8.55 -2.31
C VAL A 45 15.69 -8.46 -3.25
N ASP A 46 15.56 -8.98 -4.47
CA ASP A 46 16.54 -8.84 -5.54
C ASP A 46 16.27 -7.56 -6.35
N GLU A 47 15.05 -7.43 -6.90
CA GLU A 47 14.63 -6.28 -7.69
C GLU A 47 13.32 -5.69 -7.14
N PHE A 48 13.28 -4.37 -6.94
CA PHE A 48 12.03 -3.66 -6.64
C PHE A 48 11.29 -3.33 -7.94
N LYS A 49 10.01 -3.72 -8.06
CA LYS A 49 9.23 -3.48 -9.27
C LYS A 49 8.43 -2.19 -9.19
N GLU A 50 7.45 -2.16 -8.30
CA GLU A 50 6.51 -1.05 -8.18
C GLU A 50 6.01 -0.94 -6.75
N GLY A 51 5.47 0.21 -6.40
CA GLY A 51 4.73 0.35 -5.16
C GLY A 51 4.26 1.76 -4.89
N ASP A 52 3.28 1.82 -4.00
CA ASP A 52 2.61 3.03 -3.61
C ASP A 52 2.57 3.17 -2.08
N VAL A 53 2.44 4.41 -1.65
CA VAL A 53 2.16 4.77 -0.28
C VAL A 53 0.82 5.49 -0.23
N THR A 54 -0.05 4.97 0.62
CA THR A 54 -1.33 5.59 0.96
C THR A 54 -1.26 6.11 2.39
N LYS A 55 -1.66 7.37 2.59
CA LYS A 55 -1.74 8.00 3.92
C LYS A 55 -3.18 8.37 4.23
N GLU A 56 -3.72 7.79 5.29
CA GLU A 56 -5.10 7.99 5.73
C GLU A 56 -5.10 8.29 7.23
N GLY A 57 -5.30 9.57 7.58
CA GLY A 57 -5.25 10.03 8.96
C GLY A 57 -3.91 9.69 9.63
N ASN A 58 -3.96 8.80 10.63
CA ASN A 58 -2.80 8.34 11.39
C ASN A 58 -2.21 7.01 10.89
N VAL A 59 -2.67 6.50 9.75
CA VAL A 59 -2.21 5.26 9.13
C VAL A 59 -1.45 5.57 7.85
N THR A 60 -0.27 4.98 7.72
CA THR A 60 0.52 4.97 6.49
C THR A 60 0.67 3.52 6.04
N THR A 61 0.20 3.22 4.83
CA THR A 61 0.27 1.88 4.24
C THR A 61 1.15 1.96 3.01
N PHE A 62 2.17 1.10 2.97
CA PHE A 62 3.07 0.90 1.86
C PHE A 62 2.67 -0.43 1.21
N LYS A 63 2.34 -0.41 -0.09
CA LYS A 63 2.13 -1.61 -0.89
C LYS A 63 3.19 -1.63 -1.96
N PHE A 64 3.86 -2.76 -2.15
CA PHE A 64 4.93 -2.84 -3.13
C PHE A 64 5.16 -4.26 -3.58
N LYS A 65 5.69 -4.38 -4.79
CA LYS A 65 6.07 -5.64 -5.43
C LYS A 65 7.57 -5.72 -5.60
N TYR A 66 8.10 -6.93 -5.46
CA TYR A 66 9.51 -7.19 -5.68
C TYR A 66 9.75 -8.59 -6.23
N LEU A 67 10.84 -8.75 -6.97
CA LEU A 67 11.37 -10.04 -7.35
C LEU A 67 12.33 -10.57 -6.29
N THR A 68 12.29 -11.89 -6.15
CA THR A 68 13.22 -12.68 -5.36
C THR A 68 14.32 -13.23 -6.26
N ASP A 69 15.43 -13.63 -5.66
CA ASP A 69 16.54 -14.31 -6.34
C ASP A 69 16.10 -15.62 -7.03
N ASP A 70 15.10 -16.30 -6.47
CA ASP A 70 14.45 -17.48 -7.05
C ASP A 70 13.52 -17.16 -8.25
N GLY A 71 13.44 -15.90 -8.70
CA GLY A 71 12.61 -15.47 -9.82
C GLY A 71 11.11 -15.42 -9.51
N LYS A 72 10.71 -15.52 -8.23
CA LYS A 72 9.30 -15.33 -7.80
C LYS A 72 9.02 -13.85 -7.58
N GLU A 73 7.79 -13.43 -7.89
CA GLU A 73 7.30 -12.09 -7.56
C GLU A 73 6.53 -12.14 -6.25
N CYS A 74 6.77 -11.16 -5.39
CA CYS A 74 6.14 -11.04 -4.09
C CYS A 74 5.43 -9.71 -3.95
N ASP A 75 4.16 -9.76 -3.56
CA ASP A 75 3.36 -8.63 -3.11
C ASP A 75 3.56 -8.44 -1.60
N ALA A 76 3.98 -7.25 -1.18
CA ALA A 76 4.17 -6.90 0.21
C ALA A 76 3.32 -5.70 0.64
N VAL A 77 2.83 -5.76 1.87
CA VAL A 77 2.08 -4.69 2.52
C VAL A 77 2.70 -4.41 3.88
N TYR A 78 3.08 -3.15 4.10
CA TYR A 78 3.59 -2.68 5.38
C TYR A 78 2.76 -1.51 5.87
N THR A 79 2.18 -1.63 7.05
CA THR A 79 1.31 -0.61 7.65
C THR A 79 1.91 -0.08 8.93
N VAL A 80 1.99 1.24 9.03
CA VAL A 80 2.41 1.99 10.22
C VAL A 80 1.22 2.79 10.73
N THR A 81 0.79 2.53 11.95
CA THR A 81 -0.26 3.28 12.63
C THR A 81 0.36 4.06 13.79
N ILE A 82 0.13 5.37 13.83
CA ILE A 82 0.59 6.24 14.92
C ILE A 82 -0.60 6.50 15.83
N ASP A 83 -0.58 5.93 17.02
CA ASP A 83 -1.57 6.19 18.07
C ASP A 83 -0.95 7.15 19.11
N PRO A 84 -1.51 8.34 19.35
CA PRO A 84 -0.96 9.30 20.32
C PRO A 84 -1.00 8.78 21.76
N SER A 85 -1.85 7.79 22.07
CA SER A 85 -1.98 7.19 23.41
C SER A 85 -1.18 5.90 23.54
N ARG A 86 -1.02 5.14 22.45
CA ARG A 86 -0.42 3.78 22.47
C ARG A 86 0.92 3.66 21.73
N GLY A 87 1.37 4.72 21.07
CA GLY A 87 2.62 4.77 20.32
C GLY A 87 2.48 4.26 18.88
N THR A 88 3.59 3.83 18.29
CA THR A 88 3.63 3.38 16.89
C THR A 88 3.43 1.87 16.78
N HIS A 89 2.40 1.45 16.05
CA HIS A 89 2.12 0.06 15.71
C HIS A 89 2.55 -0.22 14.27
N LYS A 90 3.22 -1.34 14.05
CA LYS A 90 3.72 -1.78 12.74
C LYS A 90 3.14 -3.15 12.42
N LYS A 91 2.63 -3.33 11.21
CA LYS A 91 2.15 -4.62 10.70
C LYS A 91 2.75 -4.86 9.32
N HIS A 92 3.06 -6.11 9.01
CA HIS A 92 3.52 -6.52 7.69
C HIS A 92 2.76 -7.77 7.23
N LYS A 93 2.62 -7.91 5.92
CA LYS A 93 2.14 -9.11 5.23
C LYS A 93 2.88 -9.19 3.90
N PHE A 94 3.19 -10.39 3.45
CA PHE A 94 3.68 -10.64 2.10
C PHE A 94 3.06 -11.93 1.54
N GLU A 95 3.02 -12.02 0.23
CA GLU A 95 2.56 -13.19 -0.51
C GLU A 95 3.38 -13.29 -1.79
N CYS A 96 3.91 -14.48 -2.10
CA CYS A 96 4.77 -14.68 -3.25
C CYS A 96 4.10 -15.64 -4.23
N ILE A 97 4.01 -15.22 -5.48
CA ILE A 97 3.42 -15.98 -6.57
C ILE A 97 4.52 -16.30 -7.58
N GLN A 98 4.55 -17.54 -8.03
CA GLN A 98 5.40 -17.92 -9.16
C GLN A 98 4.69 -17.45 -10.43
N LEU A 99 5.28 -16.48 -11.14
CA LEU A 99 4.70 -15.98 -12.39
C LEU A 99 4.54 -17.16 -13.37
N PRO A 100 3.36 -17.32 -14.02
CA PRO A 100 3.26 -18.24 -15.13
C PRO A 100 4.23 -17.79 -16.23
N GLU A 101 4.92 -18.74 -16.87
CA GLU A 101 5.73 -18.43 -18.06
C GLU A 101 4.84 -17.68 -19.06
N PRO A 102 5.35 -16.61 -19.70
CA PRO A 102 4.55 -15.89 -20.69
C PRO A 102 4.17 -16.86 -21.79
N GLU A 103 2.86 -17.06 -22.00
CA GLU A 103 2.36 -17.79 -23.15
C GLU A 103 2.84 -17.06 -24.40
N GLU A 104 3.72 -17.69 -25.19
CA GLU A 104 4.11 -17.16 -26.50
C GLU A 104 2.82 -17.07 -27.33
N GLU A 105 2.36 -15.85 -27.61
CA GLU A 105 1.30 -15.63 -28.59
C GLU A 105 1.84 -16.12 -29.95
N ASP A 106 1.41 -17.32 -30.35
CA ASP A 106 1.50 -17.83 -31.73
C ASP A 106 0.76 -16.84 -32.64
N PHE A 107 1.47 -15.82 -33.11
CA PHE A 107 1.04 -14.98 -34.22
C PHE A 107 1.18 -15.78 -35.52
N ASP A 108 0.06 -16.36 -35.98
CA ASP A 108 -0.13 -16.97 -37.31
C ASP A 108 -0.28 -15.87 -38.40
#